data_AF-A0A2H3DYW9-F1
#
_entry.id   AF-A0A2H3DYW9-F1
#
_cell.length_a   1.000
_cell.length_b   1.000
_cell.length_c   1.000
_cell.angle_alpha   90.00
_cell.angle_beta   90.00
_cell.angle_gamma   90.00
#
_symmetry.space_group_name_H-M   'P 1'
#
loop_
_entity.id
_entity.type
_entity.pdbx_description
1 polymer ?
#
loop_
_entity_poly.entity_id
_entity_poly.type
_entity_poly.pdbx_seq_one_letter_code
_entity_poly.pdbx_strand_id
1 'polypeptide(L)'
;MKTGSCYRIQSYLEREKMSNTHLRLLIILNSKRIGITLAGCKDYLAIEALLELFASILPPTTKGVNDKRRRFLQLVFDPVLFACSAQLIKILSSPSTTDWETLSVEIIATLSKSDITFPQPFKITSLQVADAFPNVDNTIYLDNKGFTSNIDENGTYETFHIPFTNVQKIKFNAIASSLYTVVTVHLTAFPIINPTAETRNPTRSATIVFEIANTEKERFIKGLTARKLGPNIASSERKASKLNVDLPLDFTSNGQSFPVSPIWFDRATALNFHVAIGKSWAR
;
A
#
# COMPACT_ATOMS: atom_id res chain seq x y z
N MET A 1 18.45 12.53 24.32
CA MET A 1 18.06 13.81 23.69
C MET A 1 16.82 13.54 22.87
N LYS A 2 15.66 14.02 23.33
CA LYS A 2 14.35 13.83 22.68
C LYS A 2 13.67 15.19 22.66
N THR A 3 13.64 15.85 21.51
CA THR A 3 12.89 17.08 21.29
C THR A 3 12.49 17.16 19.82
N GLY A 4 11.22 16.88 19.54
CA GLY A 4 10.59 17.11 18.26
C GLY A 4 9.08 16.90 18.40
N SER A 5 8.29 17.84 17.90
CA SER A 5 6.81 17.81 17.80
C SER A 5 5.95 18.09 19.06
N CYS A 6 6.23 17.52 20.24
CA CYS A 6 5.26 17.56 21.36
C CYS A 6 4.98 18.97 21.98
N TYR A 7 5.91 19.93 21.88
CA TYR A 7 5.78 21.23 22.57
C TYR A 7 4.92 22.28 21.86
N ARG A 8 4.53 22.09 20.58
CA ARG A 8 3.90 23.17 19.81
C ARG A 8 2.40 23.33 20.11
N ILE A 9 1.71 22.25 20.45
CA ILE A 9 0.26 22.25 20.73
C ILE A 9 -0.04 22.73 22.16
N GLN A 10 0.88 22.50 23.10
CA GLN A 10 0.68 22.81 24.52
C GLN A 10 0.59 24.33 24.77
N SER A 11 1.33 25.13 24.00
CA SER A 11 1.33 26.60 24.09
C SER A 11 0.03 27.29 23.66
N TYR A 12 -0.85 26.59 22.91
CA TYR A 12 -2.15 27.11 22.49
C TYR A 12 -3.25 26.85 23.54
N LEU A 13 -3.17 25.75 24.28
CA LEU A 13 -4.17 25.37 25.28
C LEU A 13 -4.03 26.15 26.59
N GLU A 14 -2.84 26.69 26.89
CA GLU A 14 -2.61 27.46 28.13
C GLU A 14 -3.16 28.89 28.11
N ARG A 15 -3.61 29.41 26.97
CA ARG A 15 -4.12 30.80 26.85
C ARG A 15 -5.59 30.99 27.20
N GLU A 16 -6.40 29.94 27.23
CA GLU A 16 -7.82 30.05 27.61
C GLU A 16 -8.08 29.35 28.94
N LYS A 17 -8.48 30.12 29.96
CA LYS A 17 -8.98 29.59 31.24
C LYS A 17 -10.34 28.91 31.03
N MET A 18 -10.38 27.77 30.34
CA MET A 18 -11.59 26.99 30.15
C MET A 18 -11.90 26.13 31.39
N SER A 19 -13.15 26.19 31.83
CA SER A 19 -13.70 25.36 32.91
C SER A 19 -13.55 23.86 32.63
N ASN A 20 -13.26 23.07 33.67
CA ASN A 20 -12.97 21.63 33.62
C ASN A 20 -14.12 20.79 33.00
N THR A 21 -15.36 21.28 33.04
CA THR A 21 -16.53 20.66 32.38
C THR A 21 -16.55 20.93 30.88
N HIS A 22 -16.13 22.12 30.44
CA HIS A 22 -15.99 22.46 29.01
C HIS A 22 -14.87 21.65 28.36
N LEU A 23 -13.73 21.48 29.06
CA LEU A 23 -12.63 20.64 28.60
C LEU A 23 -13.08 19.18 28.40
N ARG A 24 -13.90 18.63 29.31
CA ARG A 24 -14.42 17.26 29.18
C ARG A 24 -15.40 17.10 28.02
N LEU A 25 -16.25 18.09 27.78
CA LEU A 25 -17.19 18.07 26.65
C LEU A 25 -16.43 18.18 25.31
N LEU A 26 -15.43 19.07 25.23
CA LEU A 26 -14.52 19.18 24.09
C LEU A 26 -13.77 17.87 23.85
N ILE A 27 -13.22 17.23 24.89
CA ILE A 27 -12.50 15.95 24.75
C ILE A 27 -13.41 14.83 24.23
N ILE A 28 -14.67 14.74 24.70
CA ILE A 28 -15.63 13.72 24.23
C ILE A 28 -16.15 14.01 22.82
N LEU A 29 -16.44 15.27 22.51
CA LEU A 29 -16.82 15.69 21.15
C LEU A 29 -15.65 15.50 20.18
N ASN A 30 -14.42 15.69 20.65
CA ASN A 30 -13.20 15.51 19.87
C ASN A 30 -12.84 14.04 19.68
N SER A 31 -13.08 13.15 20.65
CA SER A 31 -12.72 11.73 20.52
C SER A 31 -13.49 11.03 19.40
N LYS A 32 -14.81 11.21 19.34
CA LYS A 32 -15.63 10.70 18.23
C LYS A 32 -15.22 11.30 16.88
N ARG A 33 -14.94 12.61 16.86
CA ARG A 33 -14.48 13.31 15.65
C ARG A 33 -13.15 12.76 15.15
N ILE A 34 -12.20 12.48 16.06
CA ILE A 34 -10.93 11.85 15.69
C ILE A 34 -11.16 10.48 15.10
N GLY A 35 -12.03 9.66 15.69
CA GLY A 35 -12.40 8.36 15.14
C GLY A 35 -12.98 8.45 13.73
N ILE A 36 -13.94 9.35 13.52
CA ILE A 36 -14.57 9.60 12.20
C ILE A 36 -13.53 10.10 11.18
N THR A 37 -12.72 11.10 11.56
CA THR A 37 -11.68 11.65 10.69
C THR A 37 -10.64 10.59 10.35
N LEU A 38 -10.19 9.79 11.32
CA LEU A 38 -9.24 8.70 11.10
C LEU A 38 -9.82 7.64 10.16
N ALA A 39 -11.10 7.26 10.34
CA ALA A 39 -11.76 6.27 9.49
C ALA A 39 -11.89 6.74 8.03
N GLY A 40 -12.17 8.03 7.83
CA GLY A 40 -12.26 8.65 6.51
C GLY A 40 -10.91 9.01 5.88
N CYS A 41 -9.85 9.16 6.68
CA CYS A 41 -8.53 9.51 6.19
C CYS A 41 -7.81 8.28 5.64
N LYS A 42 -7.35 8.37 4.39
CA LYS A 42 -6.62 7.29 3.69
C LYS A 42 -5.23 7.73 3.21
N ASP A 43 -4.79 8.89 3.68
CA ASP A 43 -3.49 9.51 3.43
C ASP A 43 -2.59 9.21 4.63
N TYR A 44 -1.38 8.71 4.38
CA TYR A 44 -0.45 8.29 5.43
C TYR A 44 -0.06 9.45 6.35
N LEU A 45 0.35 10.59 5.80
CA LEU A 45 0.86 11.72 6.58
C LEU A 45 -0.24 12.32 7.45
N ALA A 46 -1.46 12.38 6.92
CA ALA A 46 -2.60 12.84 7.69
C ALA A 46 -2.98 11.86 8.81
N ILE A 47 -2.88 10.55 8.58
CA ILE A 47 -3.06 9.55 9.64
C ILE A 47 -1.97 9.69 10.71
N GLU A 48 -0.71 9.82 10.31
CA GLU A 48 0.42 10.01 11.21
C GLU A 48 0.23 11.25 12.10
N ALA A 49 -0.10 12.41 11.51
CA ALA A 49 -0.38 13.63 12.25
C ALA A 49 -1.60 13.50 13.19
N LEU A 50 -2.65 12.80 12.76
CA LEU A 50 -3.81 12.50 13.62
C LEU A 50 -3.44 11.58 14.78
N LEU A 51 -2.55 10.62 14.56
CA LEU A 51 -2.04 9.74 15.60
C LEU A 51 -1.17 10.51 16.60
N GLU A 52 -0.28 11.41 16.15
CA GLU A 52 0.45 12.31 17.06
C GLU A 52 -0.49 13.17 17.91
N LEU A 53 -1.50 13.78 17.29
CA LEU A 53 -2.51 14.54 18.02
C LEU A 53 -3.25 13.65 19.02
N PHE A 54 -3.66 12.45 18.59
CA PHE A 54 -4.33 11.47 19.44
C PHE A 54 -3.47 11.11 20.66
N ALA A 55 -2.16 10.91 20.49
CA ALA A 55 -1.22 10.63 21.57
C ALA A 55 -1.24 11.73 22.65
N SER A 56 -1.26 12.99 22.21
CA SER A 56 -1.21 14.16 23.10
C SER A 56 -2.46 14.30 23.98
N ILE A 57 -3.60 13.80 23.52
CA ILE A 57 -4.89 13.90 24.23
C ILE A 57 -5.32 12.58 24.89
N LEU A 58 -4.55 11.50 24.69
CA LEU A 58 -4.88 10.17 25.18
C LEU A 58 -4.81 10.13 26.71
N PRO A 59 -5.90 9.76 27.43
CA PRO A 59 -5.87 9.76 28.89
C PRO A 59 -4.81 8.82 29.47
N PRO A 60 -4.09 9.23 30.54
CA PRO A 60 -2.98 8.45 31.10
C PRO A 60 -3.45 7.15 31.77
N THR A 61 -2.55 6.18 31.87
CA THR A 61 -2.80 4.83 32.42
C THR A 61 -2.70 4.75 33.95
N THR A 62 -2.94 5.86 34.67
CA THR A 62 -2.80 5.90 36.13
C THR A 62 -3.89 5.09 36.84
N LYS A 63 -3.58 4.53 38.03
CA LYS A 63 -4.52 3.75 38.84
C LYS A 63 -5.79 4.59 39.11
N GLY A 64 -6.96 4.06 38.74
CA GLY A 64 -8.27 4.73 38.86
C GLY A 64 -8.72 5.54 37.62
N VAL A 65 -7.87 5.72 36.61
CA VAL A 65 -8.19 6.42 35.34
C VAL A 65 -8.41 5.45 34.16
N ASN A 66 -8.14 4.15 34.37
CA ASN A 66 -8.32 3.11 33.34
C ASN A 66 -9.72 3.08 32.70
N ASP A 67 -10.78 3.39 33.46
CA ASP A 67 -12.12 3.47 32.89
C ASP A 67 -12.31 4.67 31.95
N LYS A 68 -11.65 5.80 32.22
CA LYS A 68 -11.70 6.98 31.33
C LYS A 68 -10.93 6.72 30.04
N ARG A 69 -9.73 6.16 30.14
CA ARG A 69 -8.92 5.77 28.97
C ARG A 69 -9.66 4.76 28.11
N ARG A 70 -10.21 3.70 28.71
CA ARG A 70 -10.99 2.68 28.01
C ARG A 70 -12.21 3.27 27.30
N ARG A 71 -13.00 4.11 27.97
CA ARG A 71 -14.16 4.79 27.36
C ARG A 71 -13.73 5.71 26.21
N PHE A 72 -12.64 6.46 26.39
CA PHE A 72 -12.08 7.30 25.33
C PHE A 72 -11.71 6.46 24.10
N LEU A 73 -10.98 5.36 24.29
CA LEU A 73 -10.60 4.45 23.21
C LEU A 73 -11.82 3.83 22.50
N GLN A 74 -12.85 3.44 23.25
CA GLN A 74 -14.10 2.92 22.68
C GLN A 74 -14.86 3.96 21.84
N LEU A 75 -14.74 5.25 22.17
CA LEU A 75 -15.34 6.34 21.40
C LEU A 75 -14.56 6.68 20.13
N VAL A 76 -13.22 6.56 20.17
CA VAL A 76 -12.37 6.79 18.99
C VAL A 76 -12.45 5.60 18.04
N PHE A 77 -12.27 4.38 18.56
CA PHE A 77 -12.27 3.14 17.79
C PHE A 77 -13.63 2.46 17.85
N ASP A 78 -14.66 3.16 17.35
CA ASP A 78 -16.01 2.63 17.23
C ASP A 78 -16.02 1.40 16.29
N PRO A 79 -16.56 0.24 16.70
CA PRO A 79 -16.64 -0.96 15.86
C PRO A 79 -17.42 -0.75 14.55
N VAL A 80 -18.31 0.24 14.48
CA VAL A 80 -19.02 0.60 13.24
C VAL A 80 -18.05 1.21 12.21
N LEU A 81 -17.04 1.94 12.69
CA LEU A 81 -16.03 2.58 11.84
C LEU A 81 -14.83 1.66 11.59
N PHE A 82 -14.46 0.84 12.58
CA PHE A 82 -13.27 0.01 12.56
C PHE A 82 -13.59 -1.44 12.94
N ALA A 83 -13.58 -2.33 11.96
CA ALA A 83 -13.72 -3.77 12.19
C ALA A 83 -12.65 -4.33 13.15
N CYS A 84 -11.45 -3.72 13.17
CA CYS A 84 -10.35 -4.06 14.07
C CYS A 84 -10.36 -3.29 15.41
N SER A 85 -11.47 -2.63 15.78
CA SER A 85 -11.59 -1.84 17.02
C SER A 85 -11.07 -2.55 18.27
N ALA A 86 -11.46 -3.82 18.49
CA ALA A 86 -11.02 -4.60 19.65
C ALA A 86 -9.49 -4.78 19.70
N GLN A 87 -8.85 -4.97 18.54
CA GLN A 87 -7.40 -5.12 18.44
C GLN A 87 -6.69 -3.79 18.74
N LEU A 88 -7.19 -2.68 18.18
CA LEU A 88 -6.67 -1.34 18.42
C LEU A 88 -6.78 -0.93 19.90
N ILE A 89 -7.93 -1.19 20.52
CA ILE A 89 -8.12 -0.93 21.96
C ILE A 89 -7.15 -1.78 22.79
N LYS A 90 -6.92 -3.05 22.42
CA LYS A 90 -5.99 -3.93 23.12
C LYS A 90 -4.55 -3.41 23.05
N ILE A 91 -4.08 -3.02 21.86
CA ILE A 91 -2.74 -2.43 21.65
C ILE A 91 -2.56 -1.22 22.57
N LEU A 92 -3.52 -0.30 22.55
CA LEU A 92 -3.47 0.95 23.32
C LEU A 92 -3.78 0.80 24.81
N SER A 93 -4.28 -0.35 25.25
CA SER A 93 -4.50 -0.66 26.66
C SER A 93 -3.33 -1.45 27.27
N SER A 94 -2.34 -1.87 26.46
CA SER A 94 -1.19 -2.61 26.96
C SER A 94 -0.39 -1.76 27.96
N PRO A 95 -0.06 -2.29 29.15
CA PRO A 95 0.77 -1.61 30.14
C PRO A 95 2.26 -1.62 29.77
N SER A 96 2.65 -2.36 28.72
CA SER A 96 4.01 -2.28 28.19
C SER A 96 4.21 -0.87 27.64
N THR A 97 5.08 -0.10 28.29
CA THR A 97 5.57 1.19 27.81
C THR A 97 6.38 0.99 26.54
N THR A 98 5.70 0.73 25.44
CA THR A 98 6.27 0.90 24.11
C THR A 98 6.22 2.38 23.80
N ASP A 99 7.27 2.91 23.15
CA ASP A 99 7.25 4.28 22.68
C ASP A 99 6.11 4.52 21.68
N TRP A 100 5.68 5.78 21.57
CA TRP A 100 4.57 6.16 20.71
C TRP A 100 4.83 5.79 19.25
N GLU A 101 6.09 5.89 18.81
CA GLU A 101 6.54 5.55 17.47
C GLU A 101 6.18 4.10 17.13
N THR A 102 6.56 3.12 17.96
CA THR A 102 6.22 1.72 17.72
C THR A 102 4.70 1.47 17.77
N LEU A 103 3.99 2.11 18.71
CA LEU A 103 2.53 1.97 18.80
C LEU A 103 1.83 2.52 17.56
N SER A 104 2.29 3.64 17.02
CA SER A 104 1.72 4.26 15.82
C SER A 104 1.87 3.35 14.60
N VAL A 105 3.04 2.72 14.45
CA VAL A 105 3.30 1.72 13.39
C VAL A 105 2.39 0.51 13.56
N GLU A 106 2.20 0.02 14.78
CA GLU A 106 1.31 -1.13 15.04
C GLU A 106 -0.16 -0.80 14.77
N ILE A 107 -0.60 0.43 15.08
CA ILE A 107 -1.95 0.92 14.76
C ILE A 107 -2.17 0.95 13.25
N ILE A 108 -1.24 1.55 12.48
CA ILE A 108 -1.32 1.61 11.01
C ILE A 108 -1.29 0.19 10.42
N ALA A 109 -0.42 -0.69 10.93
CA ALA A 109 -0.37 -2.10 10.53
C ALA A 109 -1.70 -2.83 10.81
N THR A 110 -2.38 -2.49 11.90
CA THR A 110 -3.68 -3.08 12.26
C THR A 110 -4.81 -2.56 11.37
N LEU A 111 -4.83 -1.25 11.09
CA LEU A 111 -5.79 -0.63 10.16
C LEU A 111 -5.62 -1.19 8.74
N SER A 112 -4.38 -1.26 8.25
CA SER A 112 -4.07 -1.74 6.90
C SER A 112 -4.45 -3.20 6.65
N LYS A 113 -4.29 -4.07 7.66
CA LYS A 113 -4.74 -5.47 7.60
C LYS A 113 -6.26 -5.61 7.57
N SER A 114 -6.97 -4.71 8.25
CA SER A 114 -8.44 -4.75 8.33
C SER A 114 -9.10 -4.22 7.07
N ASP A 115 -8.53 -3.18 6.45
CA ASP A 115 -9.10 -2.54 5.27
C ASP A 115 -7.98 -2.04 4.35
N ILE A 116 -8.00 -2.55 3.12
CA ILE A 116 -6.98 -2.29 2.09
C ILE A 116 -6.93 -0.82 1.62
N THR A 117 -7.99 -0.06 1.90
CA THR A 117 -8.05 1.37 1.56
C THR A 117 -7.15 2.21 2.47
N PHE A 118 -6.86 1.75 3.69
CA PHE A 118 -5.88 2.41 4.55
C PHE A 118 -4.47 2.30 3.95
N PRO A 119 -3.55 3.21 4.30
CA PRO A 119 -2.15 3.13 3.89
C PRO A 119 -1.56 1.75 4.19
N GLN A 120 -1.01 1.11 3.17
CA GLN A 120 -0.45 -0.23 3.30
C GLN A 120 1.06 -0.12 3.48
N PRO A 121 1.61 -0.49 4.66
CA PRO A 121 3.05 -0.46 4.88
C PRO A 121 3.73 -1.63 4.17
N PHE A 122 4.88 -1.37 3.55
CA PHE A 122 5.76 -2.40 2.98
C PHE A 122 7.20 -2.13 3.36
N LYS A 123 7.83 -3.10 4.03
CA LYS A 123 9.25 -3.02 4.34
C LYS A 123 10.06 -3.12 3.05
N ILE A 124 11.02 -2.23 2.89
CA ILE A 124 11.96 -2.19 1.78
C ILE A 124 13.39 -2.24 2.30
N THR A 125 14.32 -2.81 1.54
CA THR A 125 15.74 -2.91 1.91
C THR A 125 16.57 -1.78 1.32
N SER A 126 16.18 -1.27 0.16
CA SER A 126 16.83 -0.16 -0.52
C SER A 126 15.83 0.60 -1.35
N LEU A 127 16.03 1.92 -1.47
CA LEU A 127 15.31 2.77 -2.41
C LEU A 127 16.33 3.51 -3.26
N GLN A 128 16.23 3.33 -4.56
CA GLN A 128 17.01 4.07 -5.55
C GLN A 128 16.05 4.92 -6.38
N VAL A 129 16.38 6.22 -6.53
CA VAL A 129 15.64 7.18 -7.34
C VAL A 129 16.57 7.73 -8.41
N ALA A 130 16.39 7.28 -9.64
CA ALA A 130 17.34 7.46 -10.73
C ALA A 130 18.74 7.00 -10.31
N ASP A 131 19.67 7.94 -10.08
CA ASP A 131 21.06 7.67 -9.70
C ASP A 131 21.35 8.03 -8.23
N ALA A 132 20.33 8.37 -7.45
CA ALA A 132 20.44 8.75 -6.04
C ALA A 132 19.81 7.71 -5.10
N PHE A 133 20.36 7.60 -3.89
CA PHE A 133 19.86 6.73 -2.82
C PHE A 133 19.39 7.60 -1.65
N PRO A 134 18.13 8.07 -1.66
CA PRO A 134 17.60 8.81 -0.52
C PRO A 134 17.61 7.92 0.72
N ASN A 135 17.92 8.51 1.88
CA ASN A 135 17.91 7.80 3.17
C ASN A 135 16.47 7.65 3.69
N VAL A 136 15.68 6.83 3.01
CA VAL A 136 14.31 6.54 3.45
C VAL A 136 14.31 5.63 4.67
N ASP A 137 13.37 5.89 5.57
CA ASP A 137 12.98 4.90 6.55
C ASP A 137 12.54 3.65 5.78
N ASN A 138 12.95 2.47 6.22
CA ASN A 138 12.88 1.19 5.48
C ASN A 138 11.45 0.68 5.22
N THR A 139 10.46 1.56 5.11
CA THR A 139 9.05 1.29 4.88
C THR A 139 8.49 2.28 3.87
N ILE A 140 7.97 1.76 2.76
CA ILE A 140 7.15 2.54 1.83
C ILE A 140 5.68 2.29 2.11
N TYR A 141 4.90 3.36 2.24
CA TYR A 141 3.46 3.31 2.40
C TYR A 141 2.79 3.49 1.05
N LEU A 142 1.89 2.58 0.72
CA LEU A 142 0.98 2.74 -0.38
C LEU A 142 -0.32 3.36 0.15
N ASP A 143 -0.51 4.68 -0.01
CA ASP A 143 -1.69 5.41 0.45
C ASP A 143 -2.69 5.67 -0.69
N ASN A 144 -3.72 6.48 -0.48
CA ASN A 144 -4.73 6.73 -1.51
C ASN A 144 -4.26 7.60 -2.68
N LYS A 145 -3.16 8.34 -2.54
CA LYS A 145 -2.66 9.31 -3.52
C LYS A 145 -1.35 8.88 -4.17
N GLY A 146 -0.54 8.09 -3.47
CA GLY A 146 0.82 7.84 -3.88
C GLY A 146 1.55 6.77 -3.09
N PHE A 147 2.83 6.63 -3.44
CA PHE A 147 3.81 6.01 -2.58
C PHE A 147 4.40 7.09 -1.67
N THR A 148 4.43 6.84 -0.37
CA THR A 148 4.86 7.81 0.62
C THR A 148 5.85 7.16 1.59
N SER A 149 6.91 7.85 1.96
CA SER A 149 7.86 7.41 2.98
C SER A 149 8.39 8.62 3.74
N ASN A 150 8.77 8.41 4.99
CA ASN A 150 9.59 9.37 5.71
C ASN A 150 11.06 9.16 5.31
N ILE A 151 11.82 10.25 5.24
CA ILE A 151 13.27 10.31 5.05
C ILE A 151 13.84 10.88 6.35
N ASP A 152 14.85 10.22 6.92
CA ASP A 152 15.64 10.80 8.01
C ASP A 152 16.94 11.33 7.41
N GLU A 153 17.04 12.65 7.25
CA GLU A 153 18.27 13.31 6.82
C GLU A 153 18.83 14.13 7.98
N ASN A 154 19.90 13.64 8.61
CA ASN A 154 20.60 14.32 9.71
C ASN A 154 19.71 14.68 10.91
N GLY A 155 18.72 13.84 11.24
CA GLY A 155 17.77 14.10 12.33
C GLY A 155 16.66 15.06 11.95
N THR A 156 16.54 15.41 10.67
CA THR A 156 15.36 16.08 10.10
C THR A 156 14.53 15.07 9.33
N TYR A 157 13.25 14.99 9.67
CA TYR A 157 12.30 14.14 8.97
C TYR A 157 11.74 14.89 7.77
N GLU A 158 12.08 14.42 6.57
CA GLU A 158 11.49 14.88 5.33
C GLU A 158 10.50 13.85 4.77
N THR A 159 9.64 14.28 3.86
CA THR A 159 8.68 13.41 3.20
C THR A 159 9.13 13.13 1.77
N PHE A 160 9.21 11.83 1.45
CA PHE A 160 9.29 11.31 0.10
C PHE A 160 7.90 10.96 -0.40
N HIS A 161 7.46 11.55 -1.51
CA HIS A 161 6.14 11.27 -2.08
C HIS A 161 6.16 11.12 -3.60
N ILE A 162 5.51 10.08 -4.10
CA ILE A 162 5.31 9.80 -5.52
C ILE A 162 3.80 9.73 -5.78
N PRO A 163 3.21 10.78 -6.38
CA PRO A 163 1.81 10.74 -6.79
C PRO A 163 1.55 9.62 -7.80
N PHE A 164 0.44 8.90 -7.67
CA PHE A 164 0.05 7.86 -8.62
C PHE A 164 -0.21 8.39 -10.03
N THR A 165 -0.58 9.68 -10.16
CA THR A 165 -0.68 10.37 -11.44
C THR A 165 0.64 10.36 -12.23
N ASN A 166 1.76 10.20 -11.53
CA ASN A 166 3.08 10.19 -12.15
C ASN A 166 3.53 8.78 -12.53
N VAL A 167 2.81 7.73 -12.12
CA VAL A 167 3.21 6.34 -12.33
C VAL A 167 2.82 5.89 -13.73
N GLN A 168 3.82 5.64 -14.58
CA GLN A 168 3.58 5.12 -15.94
C GLN A 168 3.50 3.60 -15.96
N LYS A 169 4.50 2.95 -15.34
CA LYS A 169 4.68 1.50 -15.44
C LYS A 169 5.35 0.95 -14.20
N ILE A 170 4.84 -0.17 -13.70
CA ILE A 170 5.38 -0.92 -12.57
C ILE A 170 5.82 -2.29 -13.09
N LYS A 171 7.08 -2.66 -12.86
CA LYS A 171 7.64 -3.97 -13.21
C LYS A 171 8.05 -4.70 -11.93
N PHE A 172 7.82 -6.01 -11.93
CA PHE A 172 8.26 -6.91 -10.87
C PHE A 172 9.27 -7.87 -11.48
N ASN A 173 10.52 -7.78 -11.02
CA ASN A 173 11.58 -8.69 -11.44
C ASN A 173 11.90 -9.61 -10.27
N ALA A 174 11.59 -10.90 -10.43
CA ALA A 174 12.05 -11.91 -9.49
C ALA A 174 13.50 -12.26 -9.85
N ILE A 175 14.40 -12.14 -8.87
CA ILE A 175 15.77 -12.63 -9.01
C ILE A 175 15.78 -14.10 -8.57
N ALA A 176 16.28 -14.99 -9.43
CA ALA A 176 16.38 -16.41 -9.10
C ALA A 176 17.15 -16.59 -7.78
N SER A 177 16.60 -17.39 -6.86
CA SER A 177 17.15 -17.65 -5.53
C SER A 177 17.19 -16.45 -4.56
N SER A 178 16.54 -15.33 -4.86
CA SER A 178 16.37 -14.22 -3.92
C SER A 178 15.11 -14.37 -3.06
N LEU A 179 15.19 -13.95 -1.80
CA LEU A 179 14.03 -13.80 -0.90
C LEU A 179 13.20 -12.53 -1.20
N TYR A 180 13.70 -11.69 -2.11
CA TYR A 180 13.14 -10.39 -2.45
C TYR A 180 12.77 -10.29 -3.93
N THR A 181 11.73 -9.51 -4.21
CA THR A 181 11.31 -9.11 -5.55
C THR A 181 11.71 -7.65 -5.76
N VAL A 182 12.42 -7.39 -6.86
CA VAL A 182 12.77 -6.02 -7.28
C VAL A 182 11.55 -5.39 -7.95
N VAL A 183 11.09 -4.28 -7.40
CA VAL A 183 10.02 -3.45 -7.95
C VAL A 183 10.64 -2.25 -8.65
N THR A 184 10.35 -2.09 -9.93
CA THR A 184 10.79 -0.95 -10.73
C THR A 184 9.59 -0.11 -11.14
N VAL A 185 9.55 1.15 -10.74
CA VAL A 185 8.48 2.11 -11.04
C VAL A 185 9.01 3.18 -11.97
N HIS A 186 8.45 3.29 -13.16
CA HIS A 186 8.77 4.34 -14.13
C HIS A 186 7.80 5.52 -13.97
N LEU A 187 8.35 6.73 -13.89
CA LEU A 187 7.59 7.95 -13.60
C LEU A 187 7.66 8.99 -14.72
N THR A 188 6.57 9.74 -14.93
CA THR A 188 6.53 10.93 -15.80
C THR A 188 7.32 12.10 -15.22
N ALA A 189 7.43 12.17 -13.89
CA ALA A 189 7.95 13.31 -13.15
C ALA A 189 8.79 12.83 -11.96
N PHE A 190 9.71 13.67 -11.50
CA PHE A 190 10.55 13.37 -10.35
C PHE A 190 9.72 13.30 -9.05
N PRO A 191 10.08 12.44 -8.07
CA PRO A 191 9.42 12.41 -6.78
C PRO A 191 9.48 13.74 -6.04
N ILE A 192 8.47 14.00 -5.22
CA ILE A 192 8.44 15.17 -4.35
C ILE A 192 9.23 14.80 -3.09
N ILE A 193 10.34 15.50 -2.89
CA ILE A 193 11.17 15.41 -1.69
C ILE A 193 11.12 16.80 -1.06
N ASN A 194 10.41 16.91 0.07
CA ASN A 194 10.12 18.15 0.76
C ASN A 194 9.29 19.17 -0.08
N PRO A 195 8.06 19.53 0.33
CA PRO A 195 7.23 20.48 -0.42
C PRO A 195 7.80 21.91 -0.50
N THR A 196 8.84 22.24 0.28
CA THR A 196 9.49 23.57 0.29
C THR A 196 10.75 23.64 -0.56
N ALA A 197 11.32 22.51 -0.96
CA ALA A 197 12.47 22.47 -1.85
C ALA A 197 11.98 22.45 -3.29
N GLU A 198 12.48 23.38 -4.11
CA GLU A 198 12.24 23.45 -5.55
C GLU A 198 12.32 22.05 -6.15
N THR A 199 11.20 21.58 -6.70
CA THR A 199 11.13 20.33 -7.47
C THR A 199 12.18 20.45 -8.57
N ARG A 200 13.33 19.80 -8.39
CA ARG A 200 14.39 19.72 -9.40
C ARG A 200 13.78 19.16 -10.68
N ASN A 201 13.37 20.05 -11.58
CA ASN A 201 12.71 19.76 -12.85
C ASN A 201 11.52 18.79 -12.74
N PRO A 202 10.29 19.29 -12.47
CA PRO A 202 9.09 18.44 -12.41
C PRO A 202 8.81 17.67 -13.71
N THR A 203 9.40 18.10 -14.82
CA THR A 203 9.25 17.48 -16.15
C THR A 203 10.24 16.34 -16.41
N ARG A 204 11.21 16.08 -15.52
CA ARG A 204 12.19 15.02 -15.72
C ARG A 204 11.58 13.68 -15.33
N SER A 205 11.51 12.75 -16.30
CA SER A 205 11.15 11.36 -16.02
C SER A 205 12.16 10.72 -15.06
N ALA A 206 11.67 9.93 -14.12
CA ALA A 206 12.51 9.22 -13.15
C ALA A 206 12.17 7.73 -13.16
N THR A 207 13.12 6.90 -12.72
CA THR A 207 12.87 5.48 -12.43
C THR A 207 13.23 5.23 -10.99
N ILE A 208 12.38 4.46 -10.31
CA ILE A 208 12.54 4.12 -8.91
C ILE A 208 12.67 2.63 -8.80
N VAL A 209 13.62 2.17 -8.00
CA VAL A 209 13.86 0.77 -7.75
C VAL A 209 13.90 0.54 -6.25
N PHE A 210 13.12 -0.42 -5.78
CA PHE A 210 13.21 -0.91 -4.41
C PHE A 210 12.87 -2.39 -4.36
N GLU A 211 13.16 -3.02 -3.24
CA GLU A 211 12.96 -4.45 -3.04
C GLU A 211 11.94 -4.67 -1.94
N ILE A 212 11.04 -5.63 -2.15
CA ILE A 212 10.09 -6.11 -1.14
C ILE A 212 10.26 -7.61 -0.94
N ALA A 213 9.90 -8.13 0.24
CA ALA A 213 9.90 -9.56 0.48
C ALA A 213 8.97 -10.29 -0.51
N ASN A 214 9.36 -11.48 -0.98
CA ASN A 214 8.54 -12.25 -1.92
C ASN A 214 7.15 -12.58 -1.36
N THR A 215 7.08 -12.83 -0.05
CA THR A 215 5.82 -13.07 0.68
C THR A 215 4.87 -11.87 0.65
N GLU A 216 5.38 -10.67 0.40
CA GLU A 216 4.63 -9.42 0.37
C GLU A 216 4.17 -9.02 -1.03
N LYS A 217 4.70 -9.67 -2.08
CA LYS A 217 4.44 -9.32 -3.48
C LYS A 217 2.94 -9.34 -3.82
N GLU A 218 2.23 -10.39 -3.42
CA GLU A 218 0.79 -10.51 -3.71
C GLU A 218 -0.03 -9.42 -3.01
N ARG A 219 0.29 -9.14 -1.73
CA ARG A 219 -0.34 -8.05 -0.98
C ARG A 219 -0.07 -6.70 -1.65
N PHE A 220 1.16 -6.49 -2.12
CA PHE A 220 1.56 -5.27 -2.82
C PHE A 220 0.77 -5.08 -4.13
N ILE A 221 0.67 -6.11 -4.97
CA ILE A 221 -0.13 -6.09 -6.21
C ILE A 221 -1.60 -5.83 -5.92
N LYS A 222 -2.16 -6.46 -4.88
CA LYS A 222 -3.54 -6.24 -4.45
C LYS A 222 -3.75 -4.78 -4.01
N GLY A 223 -2.80 -4.22 -3.27
CA GLY A 223 -2.81 -2.82 -2.84
C GLY A 223 -2.82 -1.84 -4.03
N LEU A 224 -1.97 -2.08 -5.03
CA LEU A 224 -1.90 -1.29 -6.27
C LEU A 224 -3.21 -1.37 -7.05
N THR A 225 -3.78 -2.57 -7.17
CA THR A 225 -5.03 -2.80 -7.89
C THR A 225 -6.20 -2.06 -7.22
N ALA A 226 -6.27 -2.09 -5.88
CA ALA A 226 -7.26 -1.34 -5.11
C ALA A 226 -7.18 0.19 -5.33
N ARG A 227 -6.01 0.69 -5.75
CA ARG A 227 -5.74 2.10 -6.08
C ARG A 227 -5.76 2.40 -7.57
N LYS A 228 -6.37 1.49 -8.36
CA LYS A 228 -6.54 1.62 -9.82
C LYS A 228 -5.24 1.65 -10.63
N LEU A 229 -4.13 1.19 -10.06
CA LEU A 229 -2.85 1.04 -10.75
C LEU A 229 -2.66 -0.32 -11.44
N GLY A 230 -3.66 -1.20 -11.39
CA GLY A 230 -3.64 -2.49 -12.08
C GLY A 230 -3.19 -2.42 -13.55
N PRO A 231 -3.70 -1.46 -14.36
CA PRO A 231 -3.27 -1.30 -15.76
C PRO A 231 -1.79 -0.89 -15.94
N ASN A 232 -1.19 -0.25 -14.94
CA ASN A 232 0.22 0.16 -14.98
C ASN A 232 1.17 -1.00 -14.65
N ILE A 233 0.66 -2.10 -14.09
CA ILE A 233 1.46 -3.30 -13.80
C ILE A 233 1.79 -3.98 -15.13
N ALA A 234 3.08 -4.09 -15.43
CA ALA A 234 3.55 -4.80 -16.60
C ALA A 234 3.08 -6.26 -16.52
N SER A 235 2.30 -6.70 -17.52
CA SER A 235 1.98 -8.12 -17.66
C SER A 235 3.28 -8.91 -17.73
N SER A 236 3.47 -9.82 -16.78
CA SER A 236 4.60 -10.74 -16.73
C SER A 236 4.58 -11.72 -17.91
N GLU A 237 3.47 -11.80 -18.63
CA GLU A 237 3.35 -12.67 -19.79
C GLU A 237 3.81 -11.91 -21.03
N ARG A 238 5.08 -12.13 -21.40
CA ARG A 238 5.33 -12.32 -22.83
C ARG A 238 4.26 -13.32 -23.27
N LYS A 239 3.37 -12.91 -24.17
CA LYS A 239 2.62 -13.85 -25.00
C LYS A 239 3.68 -14.64 -25.77
N ALA A 240 4.26 -15.66 -25.14
CA ALA A 240 4.96 -16.70 -25.84
C ALA A 240 3.90 -17.29 -26.74
N SER A 241 4.07 -17.07 -28.05
CA SER A 241 3.31 -17.75 -29.06
C SER A 241 3.24 -19.23 -28.67
N LYS A 242 2.03 -19.76 -28.44
CA LYS A 242 1.82 -21.19 -28.18
C LYS A 242 2.09 -22.05 -29.42
N LEU A 243 2.67 -21.48 -30.46
CA LEU A 243 3.05 -22.18 -31.66
C LEU A 243 4.30 -23.01 -31.35
N ASN A 244 4.09 -24.25 -30.92
CA ASN A 244 5.13 -25.26 -30.77
C ASN A 244 5.43 -25.99 -32.09
N VAL A 245 5.16 -25.31 -33.20
CA VAL A 245 5.36 -25.81 -34.55
C VAL A 245 6.08 -24.69 -35.28
N ASP A 246 7.26 -24.98 -35.78
CA ASP A 246 7.88 -24.14 -36.80
C ASP A 246 6.92 -24.14 -37.99
N LEU A 247 6.10 -23.09 -38.12
CA LEU A 247 5.36 -22.85 -39.35
C LEU A 247 6.42 -22.45 -40.39
N PRO A 248 6.64 -23.26 -41.45
CA PRO A 248 7.41 -22.77 -42.57
C PRO A 248 6.71 -21.51 -43.07
N LEU A 249 7.43 -20.38 -43.01
CA LEU A 249 6.99 -19.15 -43.63
C LEU A 249 7.20 -19.34 -45.13
N ASP A 250 6.19 -19.91 -45.77
CA ASP A 250 6.13 -20.16 -47.21
C ASP A 250 5.94 -18.84 -47.97
N PHE A 251 6.95 -17.97 -47.89
CA PHE A 251 7.11 -16.82 -48.77
C PHE A 251 8.07 -17.22 -49.89
N THR A 252 7.62 -17.09 -51.13
CA THR A 252 8.56 -17.04 -52.25
C THR A 252 9.49 -15.83 -52.08
N SER A 253 10.70 -15.87 -52.67
CA SER A 253 11.64 -14.73 -52.66
C SER A 253 11.07 -13.42 -53.22
N ASN A 254 9.87 -13.48 -53.80
CA ASN A 254 9.16 -12.37 -54.41
C ASN A 254 7.92 -11.94 -53.58
N GLY A 255 7.75 -12.46 -52.36
CA GLY A 255 6.65 -12.08 -51.45
C GLY A 255 5.26 -12.58 -51.85
N GLN A 256 5.16 -13.54 -52.78
CA GLN A 256 3.89 -14.12 -53.20
C GLN A 256 3.61 -15.42 -52.43
N SER A 257 2.38 -15.59 -51.98
CA SER A 257 1.86 -16.84 -51.41
C SER A 257 1.77 -17.91 -52.49
N PHE A 258 2.10 -19.16 -52.17
CA PHE A 258 1.92 -20.26 -53.10
C PHE A 258 0.45 -20.42 -53.52
N PRO A 259 0.16 -20.72 -54.79
CA PRO A 259 -1.18 -21.10 -55.20
C PRO A 259 -1.57 -22.39 -54.47
N VAL A 260 -2.72 -22.36 -53.80
CA VAL A 260 -3.31 -23.53 -53.15
C VAL A 260 -3.59 -24.57 -54.24
N SER A 261 -2.80 -25.65 -54.29
CA SER A 261 -3.09 -26.77 -55.19
C SER A 261 -4.37 -27.49 -54.71
N PRO A 262 -5.42 -27.58 -55.55
CA PRO A 262 -6.64 -28.29 -55.21
C PRO A 262 -6.51 -29.75 -55.64
N ILE A 263 -6.06 -30.64 -54.75
CA ILE A 263 -5.84 -32.04 -55.10
C ILE A 263 -6.33 -32.98 -53.98
N TRP A 264 -7.49 -33.61 -54.27
CA TRP A 264 -8.13 -34.82 -53.74
C TRP A 264 -8.76 -34.84 -52.33
N PHE A 265 -10.00 -34.35 -52.25
CA PHE A 265 -11.05 -35.07 -51.52
C PHE A 265 -11.76 -35.99 -52.52
N ASP A 266 -11.59 -37.31 -52.42
CA ASP A 266 -12.72 -38.23 -52.58
C ASP A 266 -12.39 -39.69 -52.19
N ARG A 267 -13.10 -40.16 -51.16
CA ARG A 267 -13.91 -41.41 -51.08
C ARG A 267 -13.74 -42.21 -49.79
N ALA A 268 -14.79 -42.10 -48.97
CA ALA A 268 -15.54 -43.18 -48.34
C ALA A 268 -14.82 -44.48 -47.96
N THR A 269 -14.68 -44.68 -46.64
CA THR A 269 -14.94 -46.00 -46.05
C THR A 269 -15.78 -45.81 -44.78
N ALA A 270 -17.08 -46.06 -44.93
CA ALA A 270 -17.97 -46.31 -43.82
C ALA A 270 -17.55 -47.64 -43.16
N LEU A 271 -17.21 -47.61 -41.88
CA LEU A 271 -17.17 -48.81 -41.06
C LEU A 271 -17.88 -48.53 -39.74
N ASN A 272 -19.10 -49.05 -39.70
CA ASN A 272 -19.91 -49.26 -38.52
C ASN A 272 -19.08 -49.98 -37.45
N PHE A 273 -19.03 -49.44 -36.23
CA PHE A 273 -19.04 -50.28 -35.04
C PHE A 273 -20.04 -49.74 -34.02
N HIS A 274 -20.96 -50.64 -33.71
CA HIS A 274 -22.03 -50.56 -32.74
C HIS A 274 -21.49 -50.47 -31.30
N VAL A 275 -22.24 -49.73 -30.47
CA VAL A 275 -22.66 -50.06 -29.09
C VAL A 275 -21.58 -50.38 -28.05
N ALA A 276 -21.49 -49.52 -27.03
CA ALA A 276 -21.64 -49.94 -25.63
C ALA A 276 -22.07 -48.75 -24.75
N ILE A 277 -23.31 -48.85 -24.28
CA ILE A 277 -23.93 -48.02 -23.25
C ILE A 277 -23.30 -48.38 -21.91
N GLY A 278 -22.94 -47.38 -21.11
CA GLY A 278 -22.49 -47.55 -19.73
C GLY A 278 -22.96 -46.41 -18.85
N LYS A 279 -24.27 -46.39 -18.55
CA LYS A 279 -24.81 -45.70 -17.36
C LYS A 279 -24.47 -46.54 -16.13
N SER A 280 -23.96 -45.93 -15.08
CA SER A 280 -24.27 -46.36 -13.70
C SER A 280 -24.29 -45.15 -12.77
N TRP A 281 -25.28 -45.17 -11.89
CA TRP A 281 -25.65 -44.17 -10.89
C TRP A 281 -25.26 -44.67 -9.49
N ALA A 282 -25.14 -43.71 -8.55
CA ALA A 282 -25.31 -43.83 -7.09
C ALA A 282 -24.17 -44.53 -6.31
N ARG A 283 -23.78 -44.12 -5.11
CA ARG A 283 -24.38 -43.27 -4.05
C ARG A 283 -23.31 -42.38 -3.40
#